data_AF-A0A1F7H9K4-F1
#
_entry.id   AF-A0A1F7H9K4-F1
#
_cell.length_a   1.000
_cell.length_b   1.000
_cell.length_c   1.000
_cell.angle_alpha   90.00
_cell.angle_beta   90.00
_cell.angle_gamma   90.00
#
_symmetry.space_group_name_H-M   'P 1'
#
loop_
_entity.id
_entity.type
_entity.pdbx_description
1 polymer ?
#
loop_
_entity_poly.entity_id
_entity_poly.type
_entity_poly.pdbx_seq_one_letter_code
_entity_poly.pdbx_strand_id
1 'polypeptide(L)'
;MFKLILIILLIAAGVVFVVDRNQTTQLEIPLVVSPVPDSPTPSPTPILLAPPGSKILNNNYHVFQTFNNCGPAALSMLLSYYGISISQDILGNELRPYQNPQGDNDDKSVTVAELAEKSKDFNLIPYHRPNGNIDMVKNFLTYDMPVLTRTWTKLDEDIGHYRLIKGYDDQTQRIIQDDSLQGKNLWYSYQDFKSLWEKFNFEYLVLVPPDKKEIAEAILGEDSNEKIAWQKAVELSKQLLQSSPDDIYADFNLSVALYHIGDYQQSVSEFEKVEQRLPFRTLWYQIEPIQAYYELGNYDRVFSLTDKILNNWNRAFSELYHIRGQIYLKQGNEEAARQEFERALLYKYNFTPAQEALDRINS
;
A
#
# COMPACT_ATOMS: atom_id res chain seq x y z
N MET A 1 75.32 12.36 -41.48
CA MET A 1 74.06 11.79 -40.97
C MET A 1 74.36 10.38 -40.47
N PHE A 2 74.74 10.21 -39.18
CA PHE A 2 74.88 8.92 -38.48
C PHE A 2 74.91 9.18 -36.97
N LYS A 3 74.20 8.34 -36.21
CA LYS A 3 74.05 8.35 -34.74
C LYS A 3 75.33 7.91 -34.02
N LEU A 4 75.57 8.40 -32.81
CA LEU A 4 76.11 7.59 -31.71
C LEU A 4 75.73 8.15 -30.34
N ILE A 5 75.37 7.23 -29.45
CA ILE A 5 74.96 7.37 -28.05
C ILE A 5 76.19 7.60 -27.17
N LEU A 6 76.07 8.39 -26.09
CA LEU A 6 76.88 8.18 -24.90
C LEU A 6 76.07 8.39 -23.62
N ILE A 7 76.03 7.33 -22.82
CA ILE A 7 75.49 7.23 -21.47
C ILE A 7 76.58 7.69 -20.50
N ILE A 8 76.23 8.55 -19.54
CA ILE A 8 77.06 8.79 -18.34
C ILE A 8 76.13 8.74 -17.11
N LEU A 9 76.28 7.67 -16.33
CA LEU A 9 75.91 7.62 -14.90
C LEU A 9 76.91 8.48 -14.11
N LEU A 10 76.49 9.09 -12.99
CA LEU A 10 77.19 9.03 -11.69
C LEU A 10 76.45 9.83 -10.59
N ILE A 11 76.12 9.07 -9.53
CA ILE A 11 76.20 9.37 -8.08
C ILE A 11 75.32 10.46 -7.49
N ALA A 12 74.31 10.00 -6.74
CA ALA A 12 73.61 10.77 -5.71
C ALA A 12 74.49 10.93 -4.46
N ALA A 13 74.72 12.18 -4.05
CA ALA A 13 75.20 12.51 -2.72
C ALA A 13 74.04 13.16 -1.95
N GLY A 14 73.54 12.47 -0.91
CA GLY A 14 72.54 13.00 0.00
C GLY A 14 73.16 14.01 0.96
N VAL A 15 72.58 15.21 1.03
CA VAL A 15 72.85 16.19 2.08
C VAL A 15 71.66 16.18 3.04
N VAL A 16 71.91 15.71 4.26
CA VAL A 16 70.96 15.76 5.37
C VAL A 16 70.96 17.17 5.94
N PHE A 17 69.85 17.89 5.79
CA PHE A 17 69.60 19.12 6.56
C PHE A 17 68.94 18.76 7.89
N VAL A 18 69.66 18.95 8.98
CA VAL A 18 69.09 19.00 10.34
C VAL A 18 68.53 20.40 10.52
N VAL A 19 67.20 20.52 10.54
CA VAL A 19 66.51 21.74 10.97
C VAL A 19 66.02 21.53 12.38
N ASP A 20 66.57 22.34 13.28
CA ASP A 20 66.24 22.45 14.69
C ASP A 20 64.77 22.88 14.84
N ARG A 21 63.90 21.94 15.22
CA ARG A 21 62.51 22.22 15.58
C ARG A 21 62.47 22.57 17.06
N ASN A 22 62.55 23.86 17.38
CA ASN A 22 62.05 24.33 18.66
C ASN A 22 61.53 25.76 18.57
N GLN A 23 60.21 25.85 18.79
CA GLN A 23 59.40 27.00 19.24
C GLN A 23 58.22 27.27 18.30
N THR A 24 57.19 26.45 18.45
CA THR A 24 55.81 26.83 18.09
C THR A 24 55.06 27.04 19.39
N THR A 25 54.78 28.29 19.73
CA THR A 25 53.93 28.68 20.85
C THR A 25 52.52 28.16 20.56
N GLN A 26 52.10 27.08 21.24
CA GLN A 26 50.72 26.62 21.19
C GLN A 26 49.84 27.59 21.99
N LEU A 27 48.92 28.26 21.29
CA LEU A 27 47.77 28.91 21.91
C LEU A 27 46.79 27.80 22.31
N GLU A 28 46.69 27.51 23.61
CA GLU A 28 45.61 26.67 24.15
C GLU A 28 44.28 27.43 24.03
N ILE A 29 43.46 27.03 23.06
CA ILE A 29 42.06 27.44 22.99
C ILE A 29 41.28 26.49 23.93
N PRO A 30 40.56 26.99 24.94
CA PRO A 30 39.75 26.13 25.78
C PRO A 30 38.65 25.48 24.93
N LEU A 31 38.64 24.14 24.91
CA LEU A 31 37.54 23.35 24.36
C LEU A 31 36.29 23.58 25.21
N VAL A 32 35.41 24.46 24.73
CA VAL A 32 34.03 24.53 25.23
C VAL A 32 33.30 23.30 24.69
N VAL A 33 33.30 22.22 25.47
CA VAL A 33 32.46 21.06 25.21
C VAL A 33 31.01 21.50 25.39
N SER A 34 30.31 21.73 24.28
CA SER A 34 28.86 21.92 24.32
C SER A 34 28.22 20.63 24.83
N PRO A 35 27.26 20.68 25.77
CA PRO A 35 26.56 19.48 26.19
C PRO A 35 25.89 18.85 24.97
N VAL A 36 26.16 17.56 24.75
CA VAL A 36 25.42 16.74 23.80
C VAL A 36 23.95 16.82 24.24
N PRO A 37 22.99 17.15 23.35
CA PRO A 37 21.58 17.09 23.69
C PRO A 37 21.28 15.68 24.19
N ASP A 38 20.66 15.55 25.36
CA ASP A 38 20.19 14.26 25.86
C ASP A 38 19.38 13.58 24.75
N SER A 39 19.86 12.42 24.28
CA SER A 39 19.08 11.57 23.39
C SER A 39 17.73 11.31 24.06
N PRO A 40 16.59 11.54 23.37
CA PRO A 40 15.29 11.31 23.98
C PRO A 40 15.27 9.87 24.49
N THR A 41 15.06 9.71 25.80
CA THR A 41 14.87 8.40 26.41
C THR A 41 13.69 7.73 25.70
N PRO A 42 13.81 6.48 25.20
CA PRO A 42 12.70 5.84 24.53
C PRO A 42 11.50 5.83 25.46
N SER A 43 10.38 6.41 25.01
CA SER A 43 9.12 6.37 25.74
C SER A 43 8.76 4.90 25.96
N PRO A 44 8.37 4.49 27.19
CA PRO A 44 8.05 3.09 27.45
C PRO A 44 6.89 2.64 26.54
N THR A 45 7.09 1.52 25.85
CA THR A 45 6.03 0.90 25.03
C THR A 45 4.79 0.65 25.90
N PRO A 46 3.58 1.07 25.48
CA PRO A 46 2.39 0.86 26.28
C PRO A 46 2.12 -0.63 26.49
N ILE A 47 1.75 -1.01 27.71
CA ILE A 47 1.31 -2.37 28.02
C ILE A 47 -0.12 -2.54 27.49
N LEU A 48 -0.29 -3.46 26.53
CA LEU A 48 -1.60 -3.72 25.94
C LEU A 48 -2.53 -4.47 26.89
N LEU A 49 -3.82 -4.13 26.82
CA LEU A 49 -4.88 -4.86 27.51
C LEU A 49 -5.12 -6.19 26.78
N ALA A 50 -5.36 -7.25 27.54
CA ALA A 50 -5.84 -8.50 26.97
C ALA A 50 -7.25 -8.30 26.37
N PRO A 51 -7.50 -8.69 25.11
CA PRO A 51 -8.83 -8.59 24.53
C PRO A 51 -9.87 -9.40 25.35
N PRO A 52 -11.08 -8.87 25.58
CA PRO A 52 -12.15 -9.62 26.24
C PRO A 52 -12.62 -10.79 25.38
N GLY A 53 -13.37 -11.74 25.95
CA GLY A 53 -13.93 -12.87 25.18
C GLY A 53 -14.97 -12.47 24.13
N SER A 54 -15.56 -11.29 24.25
CA SER A 54 -16.39 -10.67 23.21
C SER A 54 -16.33 -9.16 23.34
N LYS A 55 -16.46 -8.46 22.21
CA LYS A 55 -16.59 -7.01 22.16
C LYS A 55 -17.36 -6.62 20.91
N ILE A 56 -18.32 -5.70 21.05
CA ILE A 56 -19.04 -5.11 19.93
C ILE A 56 -19.04 -3.59 20.15
N LEU A 57 -18.53 -2.86 19.17
CA LEU A 57 -18.55 -1.40 19.19
C LEU A 57 -19.96 -0.90 18.86
N ASN A 58 -20.42 0.08 19.63
CA ASN A 58 -21.73 0.66 19.46
C ASN A 58 -21.67 1.80 18.42
N ASN A 59 -22.21 1.54 17.24
CA ASN A 59 -22.49 2.55 16.24
C ASN A 59 -23.69 2.10 15.39
N ASN A 60 -24.68 2.98 15.24
CA ASN A 60 -25.92 2.68 14.53
C ASN A 60 -25.95 3.22 13.11
N TYR A 61 -24.93 4.00 12.71
CA TYR A 61 -24.83 4.53 11.37
C TYR A 61 -24.42 3.43 10.39
N HIS A 62 -25.29 3.18 9.42
CA HIS A 62 -25.07 2.30 8.29
C HIS A 62 -25.67 2.95 7.05
N VAL A 63 -25.02 2.77 5.91
CA VAL A 63 -25.49 3.29 4.63
C VAL A 63 -25.36 2.23 3.55
N PHE A 64 -26.41 2.10 2.73
CA PHE A 64 -26.34 1.29 1.52
C PHE A 64 -25.59 2.03 0.43
N GLN A 65 -24.66 1.35 -0.24
CA GLN A 65 -23.88 1.96 -1.31
C GLN A 65 -24.74 2.36 -2.50
N THR A 66 -24.33 3.42 -3.19
CA THR A 66 -24.70 3.65 -4.59
C THR A 66 -23.86 2.76 -5.51
N PHE A 67 -24.14 2.80 -6.82
CA PHE A 67 -23.51 1.92 -7.81
C PHE A 67 -21.98 2.00 -7.76
N ASN A 68 -21.30 0.86 -7.51
CA ASN A 68 -19.85 0.73 -7.29
C ASN A 68 -19.23 1.65 -6.21
N ASN A 69 -20.03 2.09 -5.23
CA ASN A 69 -19.60 3.03 -4.20
C ASN A 69 -19.24 2.35 -2.86
N CYS A 70 -18.85 1.07 -2.89
CA CYS A 70 -18.58 0.29 -1.68
C CYS A 70 -17.49 0.90 -0.79
N GLY A 71 -16.38 1.37 -1.39
CA GLY A 71 -15.27 2.02 -0.68
C GLY A 71 -15.69 3.30 0.03
N PRO A 72 -16.23 4.31 -0.68
CA PRO A 72 -16.73 5.54 -0.06
C PRO A 72 -17.83 5.31 1.00
N ALA A 73 -18.75 4.37 0.77
CA ALA A 73 -19.75 4.00 1.76
C ALA A 73 -19.13 3.37 3.01
N ALA A 74 -18.15 2.48 2.85
CA ALA A 74 -17.47 1.85 3.98
C ALA A 74 -16.58 2.84 4.76
N LEU A 75 -15.91 3.75 4.07
CA LEU A 75 -15.16 4.84 4.72
C LEU A 75 -16.09 5.79 5.47
N SER A 76 -17.26 6.14 4.92
CA SER A 76 -18.30 6.91 5.63
C SER A 76 -18.73 6.22 6.92
N MET A 77 -18.99 4.91 6.88
CA MET A 77 -19.32 4.13 8.09
C MET A 77 -18.16 4.09 9.08
N LEU A 78 -16.93 3.88 8.63
CA LEU A 78 -15.73 3.86 9.46
C LEU A 78 -15.50 5.20 10.18
N LEU A 79 -15.57 6.31 9.45
CA LEU A 79 -15.39 7.66 9.99
C LEU A 79 -16.42 8.02 11.07
N SER A 80 -17.63 7.47 10.99
CA SER A 80 -18.67 7.73 11.99
C SER A 80 -18.33 7.20 13.40
N TYR A 81 -17.40 6.23 13.53
CA TYR A 81 -16.89 5.79 14.84
C TYR A 81 -16.05 6.85 15.55
N TYR A 82 -15.55 7.84 14.81
CA TYR A 82 -14.77 8.96 15.32
C TYR A 82 -15.61 10.24 15.44
N GLY A 83 -16.94 10.12 15.36
CA GLY A 83 -17.86 11.27 15.38
C GLY A 83 -17.87 12.09 14.10
N ILE A 84 -17.27 11.58 13.02
CA ILE A 84 -17.12 12.30 11.75
C ILE A 84 -18.26 11.90 10.83
N SER A 85 -19.16 12.86 10.56
CA SER A 85 -20.30 12.66 9.68
C SER A 85 -20.02 13.22 8.29
N ILE A 86 -19.69 12.32 7.35
CA ILE A 86 -19.52 12.64 5.92
C ILE A 86 -20.25 11.59 5.10
N SER A 87 -20.98 12.02 4.07
CA SER A 87 -21.76 11.10 3.23
C SER A 87 -20.87 10.35 2.24
N GLN A 88 -21.33 9.17 1.82
CA GLN A 88 -20.69 8.42 0.74
C GLN A 88 -20.66 9.20 -0.58
N ASP A 89 -21.57 10.16 -0.79
CA ASP A 89 -21.66 10.94 -2.02
C ASP A 89 -20.53 11.95 -2.13
N ILE A 90 -20.21 12.63 -1.02
CA ILE A 90 -19.06 13.54 -0.94
C ILE A 90 -17.77 12.74 -1.15
N LEU A 91 -17.60 11.65 -0.40
CA LEU A 91 -16.42 10.78 -0.54
C LEU A 91 -16.32 10.19 -1.95
N GLY A 92 -17.43 9.75 -2.53
CA GLY A 92 -17.47 9.19 -3.89
C GLY A 92 -17.10 10.21 -4.95
N ASN A 93 -17.56 11.45 -4.84
CA ASN A 93 -17.19 12.52 -5.78
C ASN A 93 -15.70 12.87 -5.74
N GLU A 94 -15.02 12.63 -4.62
CA GLU A 94 -13.60 12.92 -4.49
C GLU A 94 -12.71 11.73 -4.85
N LEU A 95 -13.09 10.52 -4.44
CA LEU A 95 -12.30 9.32 -4.66
C LEU A 95 -12.51 8.73 -6.06
N ARG A 96 -13.73 8.85 -6.58
CA ARG A 96 -14.24 8.16 -7.77
C ARG A 96 -15.16 9.10 -8.56
N PRO A 97 -14.67 10.26 -9.04
CA PRO A 97 -15.52 11.33 -9.59
C PRO A 97 -16.30 10.93 -10.84
N TYR A 98 -15.81 9.97 -11.64
CA TYR A 98 -16.50 9.50 -12.84
C TYR A 98 -17.50 8.39 -12.52
N GLN A 99 -18.70 8.81 -12.11
CA GLN A 99 -19.79 7.91 -11.70
C GLN A 99 -20.87 7.87 -12.79
N ASN A 100 -21.01 6.72 -13.45
CA ASN A 100 -22.10 6.45 -14.39
C ASN A 100 -23.11 5.47 -13.77
N PRO A 101 -24.30 5.92 -13.36
CA PRO A 101 -25.32 5.06 -12.76
C PRO A 101 -25.82 3.92 -13.66
N GLN A 102 -25.57 3.98 -14.98
CA GLN A 102 -25.94 2.94 -15.95
C GLN A 102 -24.81 1.92 -16.23
N GLY A 103 -23.65 2.06 -15.57
CA GLY A 103 -22.68 0.99 -15.34
C GLY A 103 -21.73 0.57 -16.46
N ASP A 104 -21.78 1.20 -17.63
CA ASP A 104 -20.88 0.83 -18.75
C ASP A 104 -19.56 1.62 -18.79
N ASN A 105 -19.32 2.53 -17.84
CA ASN A 105 -18.12 3.39 -17.86
C ASN A 105 -17.74 4.01 -16.52
N ASP A 106 -18.30 3.59 -15.40
CA ASP A 106 -17.90 4.21 -14.15
C ASP A 106 -16.56 3.64 -13.66
N ASP A 107 -15.81 4.46 -12.93
CA ASP A 107 -14.67 3.98 -12.16
C ASP A 107 -15.21 2.94 -11.15
N LYS A 108 -14.64 1.74 -11.17
CA LYS A 108 -15.26 0.54 -10.57
C LYS A 108 -14.91 0.34 -9.11
N SER A 109 -13.83 0.94 -8.62
CA SER A 109 -13.33 0.65 -7.29
C SER A 109 -12.39 1.73 -6.80
N VAL A 110 -12.35 1.92 -5.48
CA VAL A 110 -11.35 2.75 -4.80
C VAL A 110 -10.44 1.80 -4.04
N THR A 111 -9.12 1.92 -4.18
CA THR A 111 -8.13 1.08 -3.48
C THR A 111 -8.08 1.38 -1.98
N VAL A 112 -7.51 0.45 -1.19
CA VAL A 112 -7.33 0.66 0.26
C VAL A 112 -6.39 1.84 0.54
N ALA A 113 -5.35 2.00 -0.29
CA ALA A 113 -4.40 3.11 -0.19
C ALA A 113 -5.06 4.47 -0.40
N GLU A 114 -6.00 4.59 -1.32
CA GLU A 114 -6.76 5.84 -1.52
C GLU A 114 -7.68 6.15 -0.35
N LEU A 115 -8.36 5.14 0.22
CA LEU A 115 -9.16 5.33 1.44
C LEU A 115 -8.28 5.76 2.62
N ALA A 116 -7.09 5.17 2.74
CA ALA A 116 -6.09 5.54 3.73
C ALA A 116 -5.64 6.99 3.54
N GLU A 117 -5.26 7.40 2.32
CA GLU A 117 -4.83 8.78 2.05
C GLU A 117 -5.95 9.78 2.38
N LYS A 118 -7.17 9.51 1.90
CA LYS A 118 -8.34 10.37 2.17
C LYS A 118 -8.67 10.50 3.65
N SER A 119 -8.36 9.48 4.46
CA SER A 119 -8.61 9.53 5.90
C SER A 119 -7.77 10.59 6.63
N LYS A 120 -6.63 11.00 6.05
CA LYS A 120 -5.74 11.99 6.66
C LYS A 120 -6.36 13.38 6.74
N ASP A 121 -7.28 13.72 5.83
CA ASP A 121 -8.07 14.96 5.86
C ASP A 121 -8.88 15.12 7.16
N PHE A 122 -9.11 14.02 7.86
CA PHE A 122 -9.89 13.95 9.09
C PHE A 122 -9.02 13.86 10.35
N ASN A 123 -7.71 14.17 10.24
CA ASN A 123 -6.73 14.08 11.33
C ASN A 123 -6.64 12.67 11.94
N LEU A 124 -6.77 11.64 11.10
CA LEU A 124 -6.58 10.23 11.46
C LEU A 124 -5.27 9.73 10.84
N ILE A 125 -4.62 8.80 11.54
CA ILE A 125 -3.40 8.13 11.10
C ILE A 125 -3.80 6.78 10.50
N PRO A 126 -3.72 6.58 9.18
CA PRO A 126 -4.06 5.31 8.57
C PRO A 126 -2.90 4.31 8.69
N TYR A 127 -3.23 3.07 9.07
CA TYR A 127 -2.37 1.91 8.90
C TYR A 127 -3.06 0.92 7.94
N HIS A 128 -2.60 0.91 6.69
CA HIS A 128 -2.94 -0.10 5.69
C HIS A 128 -1.84 -1.17 5.69
N ARG A 129 -2.18 -2.41 6.05
CA ARG A 129 -1.21 -3.50 6.17
C ARG A 129 -1.78 -4.82 5.62
N PRO A 130 -0.93 -5.71 5.07
CA PRO A 130 -1.30 -7.08 4.75
C PRO A 130 -1.23 -7.99 5.98
N ASN A 131 -1.42 -9.30 5.80
CA ASN A 131 -1.16 -10.32 6.82
C ASN A 131 -1.98 -10.13 8.11
N GLY A 132 -3.19 -9.58 7.99
CA GLY A 132 -4.10 -9.46 9.10
C GLY A 132 -4.60 -10.81 9.61
N ASN A 133 -4.99 -10.85 10.88
CA ASN A 133 -5.60 -12.02 11.51
C ASN A 133 -6.64 -11.61 12.55
N ILE A 134 -7.39 -12.60 13.05
CA ILE A 134 -8.48 -12.37 14.01
C ILE A 134 -7.96 -11.76 15.32
N ASP A 135 -6.78 -12.16 15.80
CA ASP A 135 -6.24 -11.63 17.07
C ASP A 135 -5.85 -10.15 16.94
N MET A 136 -5.27 -9.74 15.81
CA MET A 136 -5.03 -8.34 15.48
C MET A 136 -6.35 -7.54 15.48
N VAL A 137 -7.40 -8.07 14.86
CA VAL A 137 -8.72 -7.43 14.85
C VAL A 137 -9.25 -7.22 16.27
N LYS A 138 -9.16 -8.25 17.13
CA LYS A 138 -9.57 -8.16 18.55
C LYS A 138 -8.77 -7.10 19.32
N ASN A 139 -7.46 -7.01 19.08
CA ASN A 139 -6.61 -6.03 19.72
C ASN A 139 -7.03 -4.60 19.35
N PHE A 140 -7.25 -4.30 18.07
CA PHE A 140 -7.74 -2.96 17.68
C PHE A 140 -9.13 -2.65 18.22
N LEU A 141 -10.05 -3.62 18.17
CA LEU A 141 -11.39 -3.46 18.72
C LEU A 141 -11.36 -3.21 20.22
N THR A 142 -10.41 -3.79 20.97
CA THR A 142 -10.21 -3.54 22.42
C THR A 142 -10.02 -2.05 22.73
N TYR A 143 -9.51 -1.28 21.78
CA TYR A 143 -9.31 0.16 21.88
C TYR A 143 -10.26 0.99 21.01
N ASP A 144 -11.43 0.43 20.65
CA ASP A 144 -12.51 1.10 19.92
C ASP A 144 -12.09 1.59 18.52
N MET A 145 -11.14 0.87 17.90
CA MET A 145 -10.71 1.09 16.52
C MET A 145 -11.29 -0.04 15.66
N PRO A 146 -12.40 0.18 14.93
CA PRO A 146 -12.92 -0.80 13.98
C PRO A 146 -11.95 -1.02 12.82
N VAL A 147 -12.05 -2.18 12.19
CA VAL A 147 -11.12 -2.61 11.13
C VAL A 147 -11.86 -2.71 9.80
N LEU A 148 -11.39 -1.98 8.80
CA LEU A 148 -11.90 -2.07 7.43
C LEU A 148 -11.08 -3.11 6.66
N THR A 149 -11.74 -4.01 5.94
CA THR A 149 -11.08 -5.02 5.10
C THR A 149 -11.65 -5.04 3.69
N ARG A 150 -10.83 -5.52 2.74
CA ARG A 150 -11.28 -5.88 1.40
C ARG A 150 -11.44 -7.40 1.32
N THR A 151 -12.58 -7.86 0.82
CA THR A 151 -12.92 -9.28 0.70
C THR A 151 -13.63 -9.56 -0.61
N TRP A 152 -13.84 -10.83 -0.97
CA TRP A 152 -14.94 -11.14 -1.90
C TRP A 152 -16.29 -10.84 -1.24
N THR A 153 -17.27 -10.44 -2.05
CA THR A 153 -18.62 -10.15 -1.55
C THR A 153 -19.27 -11.44 -1.00
N LYS A 154 -19.05 -12.59 -1.63
CA LYS A 154 -19.46 -13.95 -1.23
C LYS A 154 -18.38 -14.96 -1.66
N LEU A 155 -18.49 -16.19 -1.18
CA LEU A 155 -17.46 -17.22 -1.37
C LEU A 155 -17.32 -17.69 -2.82
N ASP A 156 -18.38 -17.58 -3.62
CA ASP A 156 -18.51 -18.10 -4.98
C ASP A 156 -18.59 -16.99 -6.05
N GLU A 157 -18.16 -15.77 -5.72
CA GLU A 157 -18.13 -14.64 -6.66
C GLU A 157 -16.77 -13.93 -6.71
N ASP A 158 -16.58 -13.10 -7.73
CA ASP A 158 -15.34 -12.36 -8.04
C ASP A 158 -15.51 -10.84 -7.91
N ILE A 159 -16.48 -10.42 -7.09
CA ILE A 159 -16.77 -9.01 -6.83
C ILE A 159 -16.08 -8.61 -5.52
N GLY A 160 -15.03 -7.79 -5.64
CA GLY A 160 -14.29 -7.24 -4.52
C GLY A 160 -15.14 -6.22 -3.78
N HIS A 161 -15.07 -6.24 -2.44
CA HIS A 161 -15.96 -5.46 -1.61
C HIS A 161 -15.36 -5.09 -0.26
N TYR A 162 -15.90 -4.05 0.34
CA TYR A 162 -15.44 -3.52 1.62
C TYR A 162 -16.35 -3.93 2.76
N ARG A 163 -15.74 -4.37 3.85
CA ARG A 163 -16.43 -4.76 5.08
C ARG A 163 -15.83 -4.02 6.26
N LEU A 164 -16.69 -3.57 7.18
CA LEU A 164 -16.29 -2.89 8.40
C LEU A 164 -16.52 -3.81 9.60
N ILE A 165 -15.44 -4.39 10.13
CA ILE A 165 -15.50 -5.23 11.32
C ILE A 165 -15.63 -4.33 12.55
N LYS A 166 -16.66 -4.59 13.36
CA LYS A 166 -16.96 -3.79 14.56
C LYS A 166 -17.06 -4.61 15.83
N GLY A 167 -16.84 -5.92 15.76
CA GLY A 167 -16.93 -6.77 16.93
C GLY A 167 -16.63 -8.23 16.65
N TYR A 168 -16.60 -9.00 17.73
CA TYR A 168 -16.41 -10.44 17.74
C TYR A 168 -16.98 -11.08 19.00
N ASP A 169 -17.14 -12.40 18.94
CA ASP A 169 -17.51 -13.26 20.05
C ASP A 169 -16.76 -14.59 19.95
N ASP A 170 -15.87 -14.85 20.92
CA ASP A 170 -15.05 -16.08 20.96
C ASP A 170 -15.81 -17.31 21.42
N GLN A 171 -16.93 -17.16 22.14
CA GLN A 171 -17.76 -18.32 22.49
C GLN A 171 -18.39 -18.92 21.24
N THR A 172 -18.78 -18.06 20.29
CA THR A 172 -19.40 -18.47 19.02
C THR A 172 -18.43 -18.51 17.84
N GLN A 173 -17.17 -18.05 18.03
CA GLN A 173 -16.12 -17.97 17.01
C GLN A 173 -16.56 -17.16 15.77
N ARG A 174 -17.11 -15.97 16.01
CA ARG A 174 -17.69 -15.13 14.96
C ARG A 174 -17.24 -13.67 15.07
N ILE A 175 -17.09 -13.04 13.92
CA ILE A 175 -17.02 -11.58 13.81
C ILE A 175 -18.40 -10.99 13.48
N ILE A 176 -18.63 -9.76 13.91
CA ILE A 176 -19.76 -8.94 13.45
C ILE A 176 -19.23 -7.76 12.63
N GLN A 177 -19.84 -7.57 11.45
CA GLN A 177 -19.44 -6.56 10.49
C GLN A 177 -20.64 -5.85 9.85
N ASP A 178 -20.38 -4.65 9.37
CA ASP A 178 -21.30 -3.89 8.53
C ASP A 178 -20.81 -3.87 7.10
N ASP A 179 -21.76 -3.92 6.16
CA ASP A 179 -21.52 -4.09 4.74
C ASP A 179 -22.49 -3.19 3.97
N SER A 180 -21.98 -2.37 3.05
CA SER A 180 -22.79 -1.38 2.34
C SER A 180 -23.71 -1.97 1.26
N LEU A 181 -23.61 -3.27 0.96
CA LEU A 181 -24.49 -3.99 0.04
C LEU A 181 -25.43 -4.95 0.79
N GLN A 182 -24.87 -5.72 1.75
CA GLN A 182 -25.57 -6.79 2.45
C GLN A 182 -26.27 -6.32 3.74
N GLY A 183 -25.95 -5.13 4.25
CA GLY A 183 -26.57 -4.54 5.44
C GLY A 183 -25.67 -4.55 6.68
N LYS A 184 -26.27 -4.27 7.83
CA LYS A 184 -25.56 -4.14 9.11
C LYS A 184 -25.71 -5.37 10.00
N ASN A 185 -24.81 -5.49 10.98
CA ASN A 185 -24.81 -6.54 12.00
C ASN A 185 -24.73 -7.96 11.44
N LEU A 186 -23.92 -8.15 10.41
CA LEU A 186 -23.75 -9.45 9.77
C LEU A 186 -22.74 -10.29 10.57
N TRP A 187 -23.17 -11.47 10.99
CA TRP A 187 -22.35 -12.42 11.72
C TRP A 187 -21.74 -13.46 10.77
N TYR A 188 -20.43 -13.56 10.78
CA TYR A 188 -19.67 -14.55 10.01
C TYR A 188 -18.82 -15.38 10.97
N SER A 189 -18.70 -16.69 10.71
CA SER A 189 -17.69 -17.47 11.42
C SER A 189 -16.30 -16.94 11.09
N TYR A 190 -15.34 -17.11 12.00
CA TYR A 190 -13.95 -16.74 11.73
C TYR A 190 -13.41 -17.40 10.46
N GLN A 191 -13.80 -18.66 10.21
CA GLN A 191 -13.39 -19.39 9.02
C GLN A 191 -14.00 -18.81 7.74
N ASP A 192 -15.32 -18.57 7.70
CA ASP A 192 -15.98 -18.03 6.50
C ASP A 192 -15.44 -16.63 6.17
N PHE A 193 -15.23 -15.79 7.19
CA PHE A 193 -14.62 -14.49 6.99
C PHE A 193 -13.20 -14.60 6.45
N LYS A 194 -12.37 -15.49 7.04
CA LYS A 194 -11.00 -15.72 6.58
C LYS A 194 -10.96 -16.15 5.11
N SER A 195 -11.86 -17.05 4.69
CA SER A 195 -11.95 -17.50 3.29
C SER A 195 -12.35 -16.41 2.30
N LEU A 196 -13.07 -15.37 2.74
CA LEU A 196 -13.35 -14.19 1.91
C LEU A 196 -12.18 -13.21 1.87
N TRP A 197 -11.45 -13.09 2.98
CA TRP A 197 -10.40 -12.11 3.21
C TRP A 197 -9.04 -12.52 2.65
N GLU A 198 -8.74 -13.82 2.63
CA GLU A 198 -7.50 -14.37 2.07
C GLU A 198 -7.31 -14.03 0.59
N LYS A 199 -8.39 -13.65 -0.10
CA LYS A 199 -8.41 -13.33 -1.52
C LYS A 199 -7.71 -12.00 -1.84
N PHE A 200 -7.38 -11.23 -0.79
CA PHE A 200 -6.77 -9.91 -0.84
C PHE A 200 -5.64 -9.78 0.20
N ASN A 201 -4.71 -10.74 0.26
CA ASN A 201 -3.54 -10.71 1.16
C ASN A 201 -3.83 -10.54 2.67
N PHE A 202 -5.07 -10.79 3.10
CA PHE A 202 -5.54 -10.41 4.43
C PHE A 202 -5.29 -8.91 4.73
N GLU A 203 -5.44 -8.05 3.72
CA GLU A 203 -5.23 -6.62 3.84
C GLU A 203 -6.31 -5.96 4.69
N TYR A 204 -5.89 -5.03 5.53
CA TYR A 204 -6.78 -4.25 6.39
C TYR A 204 -6.34 -2.80 6.46
N LEU A 205 -7.29 -1.95 6.80
CA LEU A 205 -7.10 -0.54 7.15
C LEU A 205 -7.65 -0.29 8.54
N VAL A 206 -6.81 0.24 9.42
CA VAL A 206 -7.23 0.85 10.68
C VAL A 206 -6.94 2.35 10.61
N LEU A 207 -7.91 3.14 11.05
CA LEU A 207 -7.73 4.59 11.24
C LEU A 207 -7.51 4.86 12.72
N VAL A 208 -6.44 5.58 13.04
CA VAL A 208 -5.99 5.75 14.42
C VAL A 208 -6.05 7.23 14.80
N PRO A 209 -6.84 7.60 15.83
CA PRO A 209 -6.75 8.92 16.44
C PRO A 209 -5.32 9.22 16.91
N PRO A 210 -4.80 10.46 16.80
CA PRO A 210 -3.40 10.76 17.13
C PRO A 210 -2.99 10.39 18.56
N ASP A 211 -3.91 10.46 19.52
CA ASP A 211 -3.71 10.08 20.92
C ASP A 211 -3.64 8.56 21.17
N LYS A 212 -3.97 7.74 20.16
CA LYS A 212 -3.90 6.27 20.19
C LYS A 212 -2.76 5.72 19.34
N LYS A 213 -1.89 6.57 18.79
CA LYS A 213 -0.81 6.15 17.90
C LYS A 213 0.10 5.11 18.54
N GLU A 214 0.58 5.36 19.75
CA GLU A 214 1.50 4.45 20.45
C GLU A 214 0.84 3.11 20.78
N ILE A 215 -0.48 3.10 21.02
CA ILE A 215 -1.26 1.88 21.23
C ILE A 215 -1.34 1.09 19.93
N ALA A 216 -1.68 1.74 18.81
CA ALA A 216 -1.73 1.09 17.52
C ALA A 216 -0.38 0.50 17.10
N GLU A 217 0.71 1.24 17.28
CA GLU A 217 2.07 0.76 16.98
C GLU A 217 2.49 -0.40 17.90
N ALA A 218 2.05 -0.41 19.16
CA ALA A 218 2.24 -1.56 20.05
C ALA A 218 1.43 -2.79 19.61
N ILE A 219 0.20 -2.62 19.09
CA ILE A 219 -0.62 -3.71 18.53
C ILE A 219 0.04 -4.28 17.27
N LEU A 220 0.51 -3.42 16.38
CA LEU A 220 1.17 -3.81 15.13
C LEU A 220 2.55 -4.42 15.37
N GLY A 221 3.25 -4.00 16.42
CA GLY A 221 4.63 -4.37 16.66
C GLY A 221 5.50 -3.98 15.46
N GLU A 222 6.26 -4.94 14.93
CA GLU A 222 7.10 -4.73 13.75
C GLU A 222 6.28 -4.41 12.48
N ASP A 223 5.01 -4.80 12.42
CA ASP A 223 4.14 -4.55 11.27
C ASP A 223 3.77 -3.06 11.16
N SER A 224 4.15 -2.25 12.17
CA SER A 224 4.17 -0.79 12.06
C SER A 224 5.04 -0.34 10.88
N ASN A 225 6.12 -1.07 10.57
CA ASN A 225 6.88 -0.89 9.34
C ASN A 225 6.20 -1.65 8.20
N GLU A 226 5.74 -0.91 7.20
CA GLU A 226 5.03 -1.48 6.05
C GLU A 226 5.84 -2.53 5.29
N LYS A 227 7.14 -2.30 5.08
CA LYS A 227 8.00 -3.26 4.38
C LYS A 227 8.13 -4.57 5.17
N ILE A 228 8.20 -4.51 6.50
CA ILE A 228 8.22 -5.71 7.35
C ILE A 228 6.88 -6.45 7.27
N ALA A 229 5.75 -5.73 7.29
CA ALA A 229 4.43 -6.36 7.16
C ALA A 229 4.30 -7.12 5.81
N TRP A 230 4.77 -6.54 4.71
CA TRP A 230 4.81 -7.22 3.41
C TRP A 230 5.80 -8.39 3.35
N GLN A 231 6.95 -8.30 4.03
CA GLN A 231 7.85 -9.46 4.18
C GLN A 231 7.16 -10.62 4.92
N LYS A 232 6.37 -10.34 5.96
CA LYS A 232 5.58 -11.37 6.65
C LYS A 232 4.45 -11.92 5.78
N ALA A 233 3.84 -11.10 4.93
CA ALA A 233 2.86 -11.57 3.94
C ALA A 233 3.49 -12.53 2.93
N VAL A 234 4.73 -12.28 2.47
CA VAL A 234 5.50 -13.22 1.63
C VAL A 234 5.67 -14.57 2.35
N GLU A 235 6.07 -14.54 3.63
CA GLU A 235 6.27 -15.76 4.40
C GLU A 235 4.96 -16.52 4.68
N LEU A 236 3.86 -15.81 4.97
CA LEU A 236 2.54 -16.42 5.10
C LEU A 236 2.12 -17.12 3.80
N SER A 237 2.22 -16.45 2.66
CA SER A 237 1.83 -17.03 1.37
C SER A 237 2.67 -18.27 1.03
N LYS A 238 4.00 -18.24 1.30
CA LYS A 238 4.85 -19.44 1.17
C LYS A 238 4.43 -20.58 2.09
N GLN A 239 4.05 -20.30 3.33
CA GLN A 239 3.55 -21.32 4.27
C GLN A 239 2.23 -21.93 3.79
N LEU A 240 1.31 -21.10 3.27
CA LEU A 240 0.06 -21.58 2.68
C LEU A 240 0.34 -22.52 1.50
N LEU A 241 1.25 -22.14 0.59
CA LEU A 241 1.65 -22.94 -0.55
C LEU A 241 2.36 -24.25 -0.16
N GLN A 242 3.07 -24.31 0.97
CA GLN A 242 3.61 -25.58 1.48
C GLN A 242 2.49 -26.57 1.85
N SER A 243 1.38 -26.05 2.39
CA SER A 243 0.23 -26.87 2.79
C SER A 243 -0.75 -27.15 1.64
N SER A 244 -0.85 -26.24 0.68
CA SER A 244 -1.75 -26.28 -0.47
C SER A 244 -1.04 -25.74 -1.72
N PRO A 245 -0.21 -26.56 -2.39
CA PRO A 245 0.64 -26.11 -3.50
C PRO A 245 -0.11 -25.60 -4.74
N ASP A 246 -1.40 -25.91 -4.86
CA ASP A 246 -2.25 -25.49 -5.98
C ASP A 246 -3.18 -24.30 -5.64
N ASP A 247 -2.97 -23.65 -4.49
CA ASP A 247 -3.77 -22.50 -4.07
C ASP A 247 -3.47 -21.26 -4.92
N ILE A 248 -4.37 -20.98 -5.86
CA ILE A 248 -4.24 -19.86 -6.79
C ILE A 248 -4.19 -18.49 -6.11
N TYR A 249 -4.81 -18.35 -4.93
CA TYR A 249 -4.85 -17.09 -4.21
C TYR A 249 -3.59 -16.91 -3.36
N ALA A 250 -3.02 -17.99 -2.83
CA ALA A 250 -1.73 -17.91 -2.15
C ALA A 250 -0.59 -17.51 -3.11
N ASP A 251 -0.54 -18.08 -4.32
CA ASP A 251 0.40 -17.68 -5.38
C ASP A 251 0.18 -16.21 -5.81
N PHE A 252 -1.08 -15.79 -6.03
CA PHE A 252 -1.36 -14.40 -6.39
C PHE A 252 -1.02 -13.42 -5.25
N ASN A 253 -1.34 -13.78 -4.01
CA ASN A 253 -0.98 -12.99 -2.84
C ASN A 253 0.54 -12.87 -2.69
N LEU A 254 1.27 -13.96 -2.93
CA LEU A 254 2.73 -13.95 -2.97
C LEU A 254 3.25 -12.97 -4.03
N SER A 255 2.68 -12.99 -5.24
CA SER A 255 3.02 -12.02 -6.29
C SER A 255 2.87 -10.57 -5.85
N VAL A 256 1.72 -10.22 -5.27
CA VAL A 256 1.43 -8.87 -4.74
C VAL A 256 2.41 -8.51 -3.61
N ALA A 257 2.64 -9.41 -2.65
CA ALA A 257 3.54 -9.14 -1.54
C ALA A 257 5.01 -8.97 -1.99
N LEU A 258 5.44 -9.75 -2.99
CA LEU A 258 6.77 -9.62 -3.62
C LEU A 258 6.96 -8.25 -4.30
N TYR A 259 5.92 -7.74 -4.96
CA TYR A 259 5.94 -6.39 -5.53
C TYR A 259 6.22 -5.33 -4.45
N HIS A 260 5.48 -5.38 -3.33
CA HIS A 260 5.64 -4.39 -2.26
C HIS A 260 7.00 -4.42 -1.55
N ILE A 261 7.73 -5.54 -1.60
CA ILE A 261 9.12 -5.61 -1.07
C ILE A 261 10.19 -5.32 -2.12
N GLY A 262 9.80 -5.06 -3.38
CA GLY A 262 10.67 -4.71 -4.49
C GLY A 262 11.23 -5.90 -5.29
N ASP A 263 10.72 -7.10 -5.06
CA ASP A 263 11.12 -8.30 -5.82
C ASP A 263 10.21 -8.50 -7.04
N TYR A 264 10.33 -7.57 -8.00
CA TYR A 264 9.46 -7.54 -9.17
C TYR A 264 9.62 -8.78 -10.05
N GLN A 265 10.83 -9.37 -10.11
CA GLN A 265 11.09 -10.54 -10.93
C GLN A 265 10.37 -11.78 -10.40
N GLN A 266 10.41 -12.02 -9.09
CA GLN A 266 9.62 -13.11 -8.51
C GLN A 266 8.12 -12.76 -8.54
N SER A 267 7.74 -11.50 -8.33
CA SER A 267 6.34 -11.06 -8.40
C SER A 267 5.67 -11.48 -9.72
N VAL A 268 6.29 -11.18 -10.87
CA VAL A 268 5.71 -11.57 -12.17
C VAL A 268 5.75 -13.09 -12.38
N SER A 269 6.79 -13.78 -11.90
CA SER A 269 6.89 -15.23 -12.01
C SER A 269 5.79 -15.96 -11.25
N GLU A 270 5.41 -15.48 -10.07
CA GLU A 270 4.32 -16.05 -9.27
C GLU A 270 2.95 -15.74 -9.90
N PHE A 271 2.76 -14.53 -10.42
CA PHE A 271 1.55 -14.17 -11.16
C PHE A 271 1.32 -15.05 -12.39
N GLU A 272 2.37 -15.32 -13.17
CA GLU A 272 2.29 -16.12 -14.40
C GLU A 272 1.83 -17.57 -14.14
N LYS A 273 2.08 -18.14 -12.95
CA LYS A 273 1.60 -19.49 -12.57
C LYS A 273 0.08 -19.57 -12.46
N VAL A 274 -0.59 -18.45 -12.17
CA VAL A 274 -2.01 -18.43 -11.83
C VAL A 274 -2.86 -17.57 -12.74
N GLU A 275 -2.28 -16.70 -13.57
CA GLU A 275 -3.00 -15.74 -14.41
C GLU A 275 -4.23 -16.34 -15.13
N GLN A 276 -4.08 -17.51 -15.76
CA GLN A 276 -5.14 -18.15 -16.54
C GLN A 276 -6.26 -18.77 -15.68
N ARG A 277 -6.02 -18.91 -14.36
CA ARG A 277 -6.95 -19.47 -13.37
C ARG A 277 -7.59 -18.39 -12.49
N LEU A 278 -7.05 -17.16 -12.51
CA LEU A 278 -7.59 -16.05 -11.73
C LEU A 278 -8.93 -15.57 -12.31
N PRO A 279 -9.87 -15.12 -11.45
CA PRO A 279 -11.04 -14.39 -11.91
C PRO A 279 -10.64 -13.20 -12.78
N PHE A 280 -11.43 -12.91 -13.81
CA PHE A 280 -11.06 -11.88 -14.79
C PHE A 280 -11.00 -10.46 -14.17
N ARG A 281 -11.70 -10.22 -13.06
CA ARG A 281 -11.71 -8.96 -12.32
C ARG A 281 -10.57 -8.81 -11.32
N THR A 282 -9.72 -9.81 -11.11
CA THR A 282 -8.64 -9.73 -10.10
C THR A 282 -7.79 -8.47 -10.28
N LEU A 283 -7.36 -8.19 -11.52
CA LEU A 283 -6.57 -6.99 -11.84
C LEU A 283 -7.38 -5.69 -11.90
N TRP A 284 -8.69 -5.72 -11.62
CA TRP A 284 -9.46 -4.49 -11.37
C TRP A 284 -9.26 -3.98 -9.95
N TYR A 285 -8.80 -4.87 -9.05
CA TYR A 285 -8.68 -4.58 -7.62
C TYR A 285 -7.23 -4.51 -7.15
N GLN A 286 -6.34 -5.30 -7.76
CA GLN A 286 -4.93 -5.44 -7.40
C GLN A 286 -4.08 -5.42 -8.69
N ILE A 287 -3.39 -4.31 -8.94
CA ILE A 287 -2.64 -4.04 -10.18
C ILE A 287 -1.12 -4.24 -10.04
N GLU A 288 -0.68 -4.73 -8.89
CA GLU A 288 0.72 -4.91 -8.54
C GLU A 288 1.49 -5.75 -9.57
N PRO A 289 0.93 -6.82 -10.19
CA PRO A 289 1.62 -7.52 -11.28
C PRO A 289 1.87 -6.64 -12.51
N ILE A 290 0.93 -5.74 -12.85
CA ILE A 290 1.09 -4.78 -13.96
C ILE A 290 2.23 -3.80 -13.63
N GLN A 291 2.25 -3.30 -12.38
CA GLN A 291 3.30 -2.42 -11.91
C GLN A 291 4.67 -3.13 -11.87
N ALA A 292 4.73 -4.41 -11.47
CA ALA A 292 5.95 -5.20 -11.50
C ALA A 292 6.51 -5.34 -12.93
N TYR A 293 5.66 -5.60 -13.93
CA TYR A 293 6.11 -5.60 -15.34
C TYR A 293 6.62 -4.22 -15.79
N TYR A 294 6.00 -3.13 -15.34
CA TYR A 294 6.47 -1.77 -15.60
C TYR A 294 7.87 -1.52 -15.02
N GLU A 295 8.10 -1.91 -13.75
CA GLU A 295 9.40 -1.77 -13.09
C GLU A 295 10.50 -2.62 -13.77
N LEU A 296 10.13 -3.79 -14.30
CA LEU A 296 11.04 -4.64 -15.09
C LEU A 296 11.27 -4.13 -16.53
N GLY A 297 10.59 -3.07 -16.96
CA GLY A 297 10.68 -2.55 -18.32
C GLY A 297 9.96 -3.41 -19.38
N ASN A 298 9.14 -4.38 -18.96
CA ASN A 298 8.36 -5.23 -19.86
C ASN A 298 7.07 -4.52 -20.29
N TYR A 299 7.22 -3.45 -21.07
CA TYR A 299 6.13 -2.56 -21.45
C TYR A 299 5.09 -3.20 -22.37
N ASP A 300 5.49 -4.14 -23.23
CA ASP A 300 4.56 -4.89 -24.07
C ASP A 300 3.55 -5.67 -23.22
N ARG A 301 4.02 -6.24 -22.10
CA ARG A 301 3.14 -6.95 -21.18
C ARG A 301 2.20 -6.02 -20.42
N VAL A 302 2.68 -4.84 -20.03
CA VAL A 302 1.83 -3.79 -19.43
C VAL A 302 0.73 -3.37 -20.40
N PHE A 303 1.06 -3.07 -21.67
CA PHE A 303 0.04 -2.73 -22.66
C PHE A 303 -0.95 -3.86 -22.89
N SER A 304 -0.48 -5.11 -23.01
CA SER A 304 -1.37 -6.28 -23.17
C SER A 304 -2.38 -6.42 -22.02
N LEU A 305 -1.93 -6.31 -20.76
CA LEU A 305 -2.80 -6.44 -19.58
C LEU A 305 -3.75 -5.24 -19.45
N THR A 306 -3.24 -4.02 -19.66
CA THR A 306 -4.07 -2.81 -19.59
C THR A 306 -5.09 -2.74 -20.72
N ASP A 307 -4.75 -3.14 -21.94
CA ASP A 307 -5.71 -3.23 -23.05
C ASP A 307 -6.83 -4.24 -22.75
N LYS A 308 -6.49 -5.38 -22.13
CA LYS A 308 -7.50 -6.38 -21.72
C LYS A 308 -8.49 -5.79 -20.71
N ILE A 309 -8.05 -4.92 -19.80
CA ILE A 309 -8.91 -4.32 -18.77
C ILE A 309 -9.71 -3.14 -19.35
N LEU A 310 -9.01 -2.19 -19.98
CA LEU A 310 -9.59 -0.94 -20.48
C LEU A 310 -10.57 -1.17 -21.64
N ASN A 311 -10.40 -2.24 -22.41
CA ASN A 311 -11.35 -2.62 -23.48
C ASN A 311 -12.41 -3.63 -23.03
N ASN A 312 -12.44 -4.04 -21.75
CA ASN A 312 -13.38 -5.05 -21.25
C ASN A 312 -13.99 -4.61 -19.91
N TRP A 313 -15.09 -3.87 -19.99
CA TRP A 313 -15.96 -3.48 -18.86
C TRP A 313 -15.34 -2.59 -17.76
N ASN A 314 -14.05 -2.24 -17.82
CA ASN A 314 -13.40 -1.35 -16.86
C ASN A 314 -12.50 -0.30 -17.55
N ARG A 315 -13.14 0.54 -18.38
CA ARG A 315 -12.45 1.57 -19.15
C ARG A 315 -12.16 2.86 -18.35
N ALA A 316 -12.86 3.11 -17.24
CA ALA A 316 -12.62 4.27 -16.38
C ALA A 316 -11.62 3.92 -15.28
N PHE A 317 -10.36 3.68 -15.68
CA PHE A 317 -9.30 3.25 -14.77
C PHE A 317 -8.06 4.14 -14.92
N SER A 318 -8.04 5.22 -14.14
CA SER A 318 -7.08 6.32 -14.26
C SER A 318 -5.62 5.89 -14.05
N GLU A 319 -5.38 4.96 -13.13
CA GLU A 319 -4.06 4.42 -12.79
C GLU A 319 -3.42 3.71 -13.98
N LEU A 320 -4.20 2.94 -14.76
CA LEU A 320 -3.69 2.22 -15.92
C LEU A 320 -3.31 3.17 -17.06
N TYR A 321 -4.10 4.21 -17.29
CA TYR A 321 -3.76 5.26 -18.25
C TYR A 321 -2.49 6.00 -17.84
N HIS A 322 -2.34 6.34 -16.56
CA HIS A 322 -1.12 6.95 -16.07
C HIS A 322 0.12 6.07 -16.26
N ILE A 323 0.04 4.76 -15.96
CA ILE A 323 1.15 3.82 -16.22
C ILE A 323 1.51 3.80 -17.72
N ARG A 324 0.52 3.73 -18.62
CA ARG A 324 0.74 3.80 -20.07
C ARG A 324 1.40 5.11 -20.49
N GLY A 325 0.97 6.24 -19.94
CA GLY A 325 1.56 7.54 -20.20
C GLY A 325 3.03 7.62 -19.77
N GLN A 326 3.36 7.07 -18.61
CA GLN A 326 4.73 6.98 -18.13
C GLN A 326 5.63 6.13 -19.05
N ILE A 327 5.08 5.03 -19.59
CA ILE A 327 5.78 4.21 -20.59
C ILE A 327 6.08 5.01 -21.85
N TYR A 328 5.09 5.71 -22.40
CA TYR A 328 5.29 6.51 -23.60
C TYR A 328 6.30 7.65 -23.39
N LEU A 329 6.33 8.27 -22.20
CA LEU A 329 7.39 9.23 -21.86
C LEU A 329 8.78 8.60 -21.88
N LYS A 330 8.95 7.41 -21.29
CA LYS A 330 10.24 6.69 -21.32
C LYS A 330 10.68 6.32 -22.73
N GLN A 331 9.72 6.14 -23.65
CA GLN A 331 9.96 5.88 -25.07
C GLN A 331 10.16 7.17 -25.89
N GLY A 332 10.07 8.36 -25.28
CA GLY A 332 10.19 9.65 -25.98
C GLY A 332 8.96 10.02 -26.82
N ASN A 333 7.82 9.35 -26.64
CA ASN A 333 6.57 9.64 -27.32
C ASN A 333 5.67 10.54 -26.45
N GLU A 334 6.02 11.82 -26.37
CA GLU A 334 5.31 12.79 -25.51
C GLU A 334 3.85 12.99 -25.90
N GLU A 335 3.52 12.94 -27.20
CA GLU A 335 2.15 13.09 -27.68
C GLU A 335 1.26 11.94 -27.20
N ALA A 336 1.72 10.69 -27.35
CA ALA A 336 0.97 9.55 -26.84
C ALA A 336 0.88 9.58 -25.30
N ALA A 337 1.95 10.00 -24.61
CA ALA A 337 1.94 10.14 -23.16
C ALA A 337 0.88 11.15 -22.69
N ARG A 338 0.84 12.34 -23.31
CA ARG A 338 -0.15 13.38 -23.04
C ARG A 338 -1.57 12.83 -23.19
N GLN A 339 -1.86 12.12 -24.27
CA GLN A 339 -3.19 11.54 -24.51
C GLN A 339 -3.61 10.57 -23.39
N GLU A 340 -2.68 9.74 -22.89
CA GLU A 340 -3.01 8.84 -21.78
C GLU A 340 -3.19 9.59 -20.46
N PHE A 341 -2.38 10.60 -20.14
CA PHE A 341 -2.59 11.41 -18.93
C PHE A 341 -3.90 12.21 -18.98
N GLU A 342 -4.27 12.74 -20.13
CA GLU A 342 -5.56 13.41 -20.34
C GLU A 342 -6.73 12.43 -20.16
N ARG A 343 -6.60 11.17 -20.60
CA ARG A 343 -7.60 10.12 -20.30
C ARG A 343 -7.67 9.78 -18.82
N ALA A 344 -6.54 9.72 -18.13
CA ALA A 344 -6.53 9.54 -16.68
C ALA A 344 -7.31 10.66 -15.98
N LEU A 345 -7.08 11.92 -16.38
CA LEU A 345 -7.80 13.08 -15.81
C LEU A 345 -9.27 13.18 -16.26
N LEU A 346 -9.63 12.62 -17.41
CA LEU A 346 -11.03 12.51 -17.82
C LEU A 346 -11.84 11.67 -16.83
N TYR A 347 -11.28 10.55 -16.38
CA TYR A 347 -11.94 9.65 -15.42
C TYR A 347 -11.70 10.04 -13.95
N LYS A 348 -10.62 10.77 -13.67
CA LYS A 348 -10.33 11.29 -12.34
C LYS A 348 -9.65 12.65 -12.41
N TYR A 349 -10.47 13.70 -12.45
CA TYR A 349 -10.00 15.08 -12.67
C TYR A 349 -9.01 15.58 -11.60
N ASN A 350 -9.03 14.98 -10.41
CA ASN A 350 -8.14 15.29 -9.30
C ASN A 350 -7.01 14.25 -9.14
N PHE A 351 -6.65 13.53 -10.21
CA PHE A 351 -5.57 12.55 -10.17
C PHE A 351 -4.20 13.21 -10.30
N THR A 352 -3.64 13.62 -9.16
CA THR A 352 -2.37 14.36 -9.04
C THR A 352 -1.23 13.77 -9.88
N PRO A 353 -0.97 12.44 -9.92
CA PRO A 353 0.14 11.91 -10.70
C PRO A 353 0.06 12.23 -12.20
N ALA A 354 -1.14 12.21 -12.78
CA ALA A 354 -1.35 12.55 -14.19
C ALA A 354 -1.27 14.06 -14.43
N GLN A 355 -1.78 14.88 -13.51
CA GLN A 355 -1.67 16.34 -13.59
C GLN A 355 -0.20 16.79 -13.58
N GLU A 356 0.58 16.31 -12.62
CA GLU A 356 2.01 16.62 -12.53
C GLU A 356 2.79 16.13 -13.77
N ALA A 357 2.40 15.00 -14.35
CA ALA A 357 3.02 14.50 -15.57
C ALA A 357 2.74 15.41 -16.77
N LEU A 358 1.51 15.91 -16.93
CA LEU A 358 1.17 16.88 -17.97
C LEU A 358 1.89 18.21 -17.77
N ASP A 359 1.96 18.70 -16.53
CA ASP A 359 2.66 19.95 -16.21
C ASP A 359 4.14 19.88 -16.62
N ARG A 360 4.79 18.73 -16.37
CA ARG A 360 6.18 18.48 -16.81
C ARG A 360 6.36 18.43 -18.33
N ILE A 361 5.40 17.89 -19.08
CA ILE A 361 5.46 17.87 -20.56
C ILE A 361 5.23 19.30 -21.11
N ASN A 362 4.47 20.13 -20.40
CA ASN A 362 4.14 21.49 -20.83
C ASN A 362 5.20 22.55 -20.45
N SER A 363 6.12 22.24 -19.54
CA SER A 363 7.22 23.11 -19.12
C SER A 363 8.46 22.92 -19.99
#